data_AF-A0A959D9L1-F1
#
_entry.id   AF-A0A959D9L1-F1
#
_cell.length_a   1.000
_cell.length_b   1.000
_cell.length_c   1.000
_cell.angle_alpha   90.00
_cell.angle_beta   90.00
_cell.angle_gamma   90.00
#
_symmetry.space_group_name_H-M   'P 1'
#
loop_
_entity.id
_entity.type
_entity.pdbx_description
1 polymer ?
#
loop_
_entity_poly.entity_id
_entity_poly.type
_entity_poly.pdbx_seq_one_letter_code
_entity_poly.pdbx_strand_id
1 'polypeptide(L)'
;MILLLLGSYTIRAQGKGFPKDTSYSIRSAYEKIKKDYPFVKPIEPKMPEGVQGQTDVVYASINGRELHLDLFYPTIKSENGYPGVLMIHGGGWSSGSKAHQVPMAQRLAQRGYVAAAVEYRLSPEAPYPAAVHDLKAALRWMRAHAADYGLDTTKIAALGCSAGAQLASLLGTTNGLEKFEGVQGYRQHSSAIQAVLNIDGVVSFVHPEASAEGDAASRWLGGTRTERYDRWQEASPLEYAGEGTPPFLFVNSSFPRFHAGRDDLIKLLDGFGIYNEVHTLPKSPHSFWLVHPWFEPTLNYAARFLDKVFKGRAGDIVVAKDGTGDFTSVQEAIDAVPHLRGNRTLIFIKNGTYKEKLILPSTKTNVSFIGEDVEKTILTFDDYASRQNVFGEEIGTSGSASFFIYGEGFEAQNITFENSAGPVGQAVAVRIDGDRVKFGNCRFLGNQDTLYPHGKDSRQYYKNCYIEGTVDFIFGWSTAVFDSCRIFCKGDGYITAASTEEQKPYGFVFRNCLVEGSAPEHSVYLGRPWRPFAKTVFLECELGALVRAEGWHNWQDPEKEKTAYYAEYNNSGPGYQPEKRVGWAHILSAAEVERYSLEVIFGGWNPAID
;
A
#
# COMPACT_ATOMS: atom_id res chain seq x y z
N MET A 1 -54.47 -18.13 27.34
CA MET A 1 -55.48 -18.01 26.26
C MET A 1 -55.44 -16.58 25.74
N ILE A 2 -54.73 -16.33 24.64
CA ILE A 2 -54.89 -15.20 23.71
C ILE A 2 -54.21 -15.68 22.41
N LEU A 3 -55.01 -15.75 21.35
CA LEU A 3 -54.67 -16.26 20.02
C LEU A 3 -53.67 -15.34 19.30
N LEU A 4 -52.67 -15.92 18.66
CA LEU A 4 -51.91 -15.30 17.58
C LEU A 4 -52.72 -15.36 16.27
N LEU A 5 -53.01 -14.19 15.70
CA LEU A 5 -53.56 -14.02 14.36
C LEU A 5 -52.44 -14.21 13.33
N LEU A 6 -52.49 -15.32 12.61
CA LEU A 6 -51.72 -15.59 11.39
C LEU A 6 -52.28 -14.75 10.24
N GLY A 7 -51.57 -13.69 9.86
CA GLY A 7 -51.81 -12.95 8.62
C GLY A 7 -51.07 -13.61 7.46
N SER A 8 -51.77 -14.44 6.69
CA SER A 8 -51.30 -14.99 5.42
C SER A 8 -51.36 -13.92 4.32
N TYR A 9 -50.19 -13.39 3.93
CA TYR A 9 -50.03 -12.75 2.62
C TYR A 9 -49.62 -13.80 1.59
N THR A 10 -50.59 -14.18 0.78
CA THR A 10 -50.41 -14.95 -0.45
C THR A 10 -49.61 -14.13 -1.46
N ILE A 11 -48.35 -14.49 -1.68
CA ILE A 11 -47.61 -14.03 -2.86
C ILE A 11 -48.17 -14.79 -4.08
N ARG A 12 -49.07 -14.14 -4.82
CA ARG A 12 -49.30 -14.45 -6.24
C ARG A 12 -48.86 -13.24 -7.06
N ALA A 13 -47.67 -13.34 -7.61
CA ALA A 13 -47.34 -12.77 -8.91
C ALA A 13 -46.60 -13.85 -9.69
N GLN A 14 -47.30 -14.48 -10.63
CA GLN A 14 -46.70 -15.35 -11.65
C GLN A 14 -45.79 -14.50 -12.54
N GLY A 15 -44.52 -14.38 -12.17
CA GLY A 15 -43.48 -13.96 -13.11
C GLY A 15 -43.23 -15.12 -14.09
N LYS A 16 -43.26 -14.85 -15.40
CA LYS A 16 -42.83 -15.82 -16.42
C LYS A 16 -41.45 -16.36 -16.02
N GLY A 17 -41.36 -17.61 -15.56
CA GLY A 17 -40.10 -18.18 -15.14
C GLY A 17 -39.20 -18.38 -16.35
N PHE A 18 -38.17 -17.54 -16.48
CA PHE A 18 -37.10 -17.78 -17.45
C PHE A 18 -36.37 -19.08 -17.07
N PRO A 19 -35.99 -19.94 -18.04
CA PRO A 19 -35.31 -21.19 -17.73
C PRO A 19 -34.00 -20.93 -16.97
N LYS A 20 -33.81 -21.58 -15.81
CA LYS A 20 -32.59 -21.47 -14.99
C LYS A 20 -31.99 -22.85 -14.76
N ASP A 21 -30.71 -22.99 -15.09
CA ASP A 21 -29.89 -24.12 -14.62
C ASP A 21 -29.30 -23.72 -13.26
N THR A 22 -29.61 -24.51 -12.23
CA THR A 22 -29.17 -24.27 -10.84
C THR A 22 -28.12 -25.29 -10.40
N SER A 23 -27.52 -26.05 -11.32
CA SER A 23 -26.55 -27.10 -11.02
C SER A 23 -25.27 -26.56 -10.37
N TYR A 24 -24.87 -25.33 -10.71
CA TYR A 24 -23.71 -24.65 -10.14
C TYR A 24 -24.12 -23.55 -9.15
N SER A 25 -23.86 -23.80 -7.86
CA SER A 25 -24.07 -22.91 -6.72
C SER A 25 -22.84 -22.90 -5.82
N ILE A 26 -22.70 -21.92 -4.92
CA ILE A 26 -21.62 -21.90 -3.91
C ILE A 26 -21.57 -23.22 -3.11
N ARG A 27 -22.75 -23.71 -2.69
CA ARG A 27 -22.85 -24.97 -1.94
C ARG A 27 -22.42 -26.16 -2.78
N SER A 28 -22.94 -26.32 -3.99
CA SER A 28 -22.58 -27.47 -4.84
C SER A 28 -21.11 -27.44 -5.26
N ALA A 29 -20.54 -26.25 -5.48
CA ALA A 29 -19.11 -26.08 -5.72
C ALA A 29 -18.27 -26.49 -4.49
N TYR A 30 -18.62 -26.02 -3.30
CA TYR A 30 -17.96 -26.40 -2.05
C TYR A 30 -18.01 -27.92 -1.82
N GLU A 31 -19.19 -28.54 -1.90
CA GLU A 31 -19.35 -29.99 -1.70
C GLU A 31 -18.57 -30.80 -2.74
N LYS A 32 -18.45 -30.30 -3.98
CA LYS A 32 -17.63 -30.94 -5.00
C LYS A 32 -16.14 -30.84 -4.67
N ILE A 33 -15.65 -29.65 -4.35
CA ILE A 33 -14.23 -29.41 -4.05
C ILE A 33 -13.81 -30.19 -2.79
N LYS A 34 -14.65 -30.21 -1.76
CA LYS A 34 -14.36 -30.86 -0.48
C LYS A 34 -14.03 -32.36 -0.62
N LYS A 35 -14.56 -33.03 -1.64
CA LYS A 35 -14.28 -34.46 -1.91
C LYS A 35 -12.80 -34.71 -2.16
N ASP A 36 -12.17 -33.85 -2.95
CA ASP A 36 -10.76 -33.98 -3.34
C ASP A 36 -9.85 -33.15 -2.40
N TYR A 37 -10.41 -32.14 -1.73
CA TYR A 37 -9.70 -31.21 -0.85
C TYR A 37 -10.41 -31.07 0.50
N PRO A 38 -10.28 -32.04 1.42
CA PRO A 38 -11.07 -32.07 2.67
C PRO A 38 -10.76 -30.93 3.64
N PHE A 39 -9.63 -30.23 3.47
CA PHE A 39 -9.21 -29.10 4.31
C PHE A 39 -9.89 -27.77 3.96
N VAL A 40 -10.65 -27.70 2.84
CA VAL A 40 -11.24 -26.45 2.38
C VAL A 40 -12.37 -25.99 3.31
N LYS A 41 -12.45 -24.66 3.47
CA LYS A 41 -13.52 -24.02 4.25
C LYS A 41 -14.37 -23.13 3.35
N PRO A 42 -15.69 -23.05 3.58
CA PRO A 42 -16.54 -22.11 2.86
C PRO A 42 -16.13 -20.66 3.19
N ILE A 43 -16.47 -19.74 2.30
CA ILE A 43 -16.33 -18.30 2.55
C ILE A 43 -17.69 -17.79 3.03
N GLU A 44 -17.70 -17.14 4.20
CA GLU A 44 -18.91 -16.52 4.71
C GLU A 44 -18.98 -15.06 4.25
N PRO A 45 -20.05 -14.64 3.54
CA PRO A 45 -20.24 -13.25 3.23
C PRO A 45 -20.54 -12.48 4.52
N LYS A 46 -19.67 -11.53 4.87
CA LYS A 46 -19.86 -10.62 5.99
C LYS A 46 -19.61 -9.22 5.50
N MET A 47 -20.60 -8.34 5.68
CA MET A 47 -20.44 -6.93 5.35
C MET A 47 -19.30 -6.34 6.20
N PRO A 48 -18.23 -5.82 5.58
CA PRO A 48 -17.14 -5.20 6.32
C PRO A 48 -17.55 -3.84 6.90
N GLU A 49 -16.87 -3.42 7.95
CA GLU A 49 -17.00 -2.06 8.47
C GLU A 49 -16.59 -1.04 7.40
N GLY A 50 -17.30 0.09 7.36
CA GLY A 50 -17.05 1.15 6.39
C GLY A 50 -17.56 0.87 4.97
N VAL A 51 -18.26 -0.24 4.74
CA VAL A 51 -18.86 -0.60 3.44
C VAL A 51 -20.39 -0.58 3.52
N GLN A 52 -21.04 -0.02 2.49
CA GLN A 52 -22.49 -0.09 2.29
C GLN A 52 -22.81 -1.04 1.12
N GLY A 53 -23.97 -1.70 1.19
CA GLY A 53 -24.45 -2.60 0.14
C GLY A 53 -25.88 -2.30 -0.31
N GLN A 54 -26.16 -2.49 -1.59
CA GLN A 54 -27.51 -2.47 -2.18
C GLN A 54 -27.69 -3.72 -3.04
N THR A 55 -28.70 -4.53 -2.75
CA THR A 55 -28.99 -5.77 -3.47
C THR A 55 -30.13 -5.57 -4.47
N ASP A 56 -30.12 -6.39 -5.53
CA ASP A 56 -31.18 -6.41 -6.54
C ASP A 56 -31.47 -5.04 -7.18
N VAL A 57 -30.41 -4.29 -7.47
CA VAL A 57 -30.51 -3.03 -8.21
C VAL A 57 -30.73 -3.35 -9.68
N VAL A 58 -31.84 -2.88 -10.25
CA VAL A 58 -32.16 -3.07 -11.67
C VAL A 58 -31.25 -2.19 -12.52
N TYR A 59 -30.44 -2.81 -13.39
CA TYR A 59 -29.55 -2.06 -14.29
C TYR A 59 -30.07 -1.98 -15.73
N ALA A 60 -30.93 -2.90 -16.14
CA ALA A 60 -31.56 -2.92 -17.45
C ALA A 60 -32.90 -3.67 -17.43
N SER A 61 -33.81 -3.31 -18.34
CA SER A 61 -35.03 -4.07 -18.62
C SER A 61 -35.13 -4.37 -20.11
N ILE A 62 -35.33 -5.65 -20.45
CA ILE A 62 -35.33 -6.15 -21.84
C ILE A 62 -36.63 -6.92 -22.05
N ASN A 63 -37.57 -6.36 -22.81
CA ASN A 63 -38.88 -7.01 -23.05
C ASN A 63 -39.60 -7.46 -21.76
N GLY A 64 -39.49 -6.66 -20.69
CA GLY A 64 -40.06 -6.97 -19.38
C GLY A 64 -39.22 -7.90 -18.49
N ARG A 65 -38.03 -8.33 -18.94
CA ARG A 65 -37.00 -8.99 -18.12
C ARG A 65 -36.09 -7.95 -17.49
N GLU A 66 -36.22 -7.75 -16.18
CA GLU A 66 -35.31 -6.90 -15.40
C GLU A 66 -34.04 -7.66 -15.04
N LEU A 67 -32.87 -7.08 -15.30
CA LEU A 67 -31.56 -7.62 -14.94
C LEU A 67 -30.98 -6.84 -13.77
N HIS A 68 -30.36 -7.56 -12.82
CA HIS A 68 -30.00 -6.99 -11.53
C HIS A 68 -28.50 -7.05 -11.23
N LEU A 69 -28.03 -6.17 -10.36
CA LEU A 69 -26.72 -6.23 -9.74
C LEU A 69 -26.81 -6.02 -8.23
N ASP A 70 -25.79 -6.49 -7.51
CA ASP A 70 -25.57 -6.18 -6.10
C ASP A 70 -24.34 -5.27 -6.00
N LEU A 71 -24.52 -4.09 -5.42
CA LEU A 71 -23.49 -3.06 -5.33
C LEU A 71 -22.92 -2.98 -3.92
N PHE A 72 -21.60 -2.86 -3.81
CA PHE A 72 -20.87 -2.65 -2.56
C PHE A 72 -19.88 -1.50 -2.74
N TYR A 73 -19.89 -0.53 -1.82
CA TYR A 73 -19.09 0.69 -1.95
C TYR A 73 -18.68 1.28 -0.59
N PRO A 74 -17.58 2.06 -0.53
CA PRO A 74 -17.14 2.72 0.70
C PRO A 74 -18.17 3.75 1.18
N THR A 75 -18.31 3.86 2.50
CA THR A 75 -19.19 4.84 3.17
C THR A 75 -18.57 6.24 3.24
N ILE A 76 -17.24 6.31 3.34
CA ILE A 76 -16.49 7.57 3.31
C ILE A 76 -16.40 8.02 1.86
N LYS A 77 -16.65 9.31 1.58
CA LYS A 77 -16.50 9.86 0.24
C LYS A 77 -15.03 10.13 -0.08
N SER A 78 -14.62 9.82 -1.30
CA SER A 78 -13.31 10.19 -1.86
C SER A 78 -13.45 11.48 -2.68
N GLU A 79 -12.49 12.41 -2.56
CA GLU A 79 -12.46 13.65 -3.36
C GLU A 79 -12.40 13.36 -4.87
N ASN A 80 -11.66 12.32 -5.27
CA ASN A 80 -11.48 11.93 -6.66
C ASN A 80 -12.38 10.75 -7.09
N GLY A 81 -13.32 10.34 -6.23
CA GLY A 81 -14.05 9.08 -6.39
C GLY A 81 -13.19 7.84 -6.16
N TYR A 82 -13.81 6.67 -6.26
CA TYR A 82 -13.20 5.36 -6.12
C TYR A 82 -13.23 4.63 -7.46
N PRO A 83 -12.18 3.87 -7.82
CA PRO A 83 -12.24 2.97 -8.96
C PRO A 83 -13.37 1.93 -8.83
N GLY A 84 -13.93 1.53 -9.97
CA GLY A 84 -15.03 0.56 -10.06
C GLY A 84 -14.58 -0.82 -10.52
N VAL A 85 -15.30 -1.86 -10.11
CA VAL A 85 -15.10 -3.24 -10.59
C VAL A 85 -16.45 -3.90 -10.86
N LEU A 86 -16.71 -4.26 -12.12
CA LEU A 86 -17.82 -5.14 -12.48
C LEU A 86 -17.41 -6.60 -12.25
N MET A 87 -18.17 -7.33 -11.43
CA MET A 87 -17.82 -8.68 -10.97
C MET A 87 -18.75 -9.71 -11.63
N ILE A 88 -18.18 -10.54 -12.51
CA ILE A 88 -18.91 -11.44 -13.42
C ILE A 88 -18.76 -12.89 -12.94
N HIS A 89 -19.87 -13.55 -12.63
CA HIS A 89 -19.84 -14.92 -12.13
C HIS A 89 -19.52 -15.95 -13.23
N GLY A 90 -18.99 -17.10 -12.81
CA GLY A 90 -18.82 -18.27 -13.68
C GLY A 90 -20.05 -19.18 -13.72
N GLY A 91 -19.89 -20.37 -14.31
CA GLY A 91 -20.97 -21.36 -14.43
C GLY A 91 -21.22 -21.85 -15.86
N GLY A 92 -20.20 -21.83 -16.72
CA GLY A 92 -20.27 -22.36 -18.09
C GLY A 92 -21.33 -21.66 -18.96
N TRP A 93 -21.57 -20.37 -18.73
CA TRP A 93 -22.59 -19.55 -19.40
C TRP A 93 -24.04 -20.05 -19.26
N SER A 94 -24.29 -21.20 -18.60
CA SER A 94 -25.62 -21.79 -18.46
C SER A 94 -26.19 -21.70 -17.04
N SER A 95 -25.32 -21.69 -16.02
CA SER A 95 -25.66 -21.70 -14.60
C SER A 95 -24.90 -20.60 -13.84
N GLY A 96 -25.12 -20.50 -12.53
CA GLY A 96 -24.42 -19.60 -11.64
C GLY A 96 -25.27 -18.40 -11.23
N SER A 97 -24.69 -17.53 -10.40
CA SER A 97 -25.39 -16.35 -9.88
C SER A 97 -24.41 -15.26 -9.46
N LYS A 98 -24.83 -13.99 -9.56
CA LYS A 98 -24.11 -12.83 -9.00
C LYS A 98 -23.72 -13.01 -7.53
N ALA A 99 -24.47 -13.80 -6.77
CA ALA A 99 -24.15 -14.16 -5.38
C ALA A 99 -22.74 -14.79 -5.23
N HIS A 100 -22.21 -15.44 -6.27
CA HIS A 100 -20.86 -16.03 -6.24
C HIS A 100 -19.76 -14.98 -6.10
N GLN A 101 -20.03 -13.73 -6.46
CA GLN A 101 -19.07 -12.64 -6.42
C GLN A 101 -19.19 -11.78 -5.17
N VAL A 102 -20.28 -11.90 -4.40
CA VAL A 102 -20.56 -11.06 -3.22
C VAL A 102 -19.41 -11.04 -2.20
N PRO A 103 -18.82 -12.18 -1.78
CA PRO A 103 -17.72 -12.14 -0.82
C PRO A 103 -16.52 -11.34 -1.31
N MET A 104 -16.15 -11.47 -2.58
CA MET A 104 -15.02 -10.73 -3.15
C MET A 104 -15.36 -9.25 -3.35
N ALA A 105 -16.58 -8.95 -3.81
CA ALA A 105 -17.07 -7.59 -4.00
C ALA A 105 -17.06 -6.79 -2.68
N GLN A 106 -17.54 -7.40 -1.59
CA GLN A 106 -17.48 -6.82 -0.24
C GLN A 106 -16.04 -6.48 0.17
N ARG A 107 -15.10 -7.40 -0.07
CA ARG A 107 -13.70 -7.23 0.32
C ARG A 107 -12.94 -6.22 -0.54
N LEU A 108 -13.28 -6.11 -1.83
CA LEU A 108 -12.78 -5.04 -2.68
C LEU A 108 -13.35 -3.69 -2.27
N ALA A 109 -14.64 -3.62 -1.93
CA ALA A 109 -15.25 -2.38 -1.44
C ALA A 109 -14.58 -1.87 -0.16
N GLN A 110 -14.22 -2.76 0.76
CA GLN A 110 -13.43 -2.42 1.95
C GLN A 110 -12.05 -1.83 1.60
N ARG A 111 -11.50 -2.15 0.42
CA ARG A 111 -10.23 -1.62 -0.08
C ARG A 111 -10.39 -0.36 -0.94
N GLY A 112 -11.54 0.30 -0.89
CA GLY A 112 -11.77 1.55 -1.63
C GLY A 112 -12.06 1.34 -3.11
N TYR A 113 -13.02 0.43 -3.41
CA TYR A 113 -13.54 0.19 -4.76
C TYR A 113 -15.07 0.23 -4.74
N VAL A 114 -15.69 0.64 -5.84
CA VAL A 114 -17.14 0.41 -6.07
C VAL A 114 -17.30 -0.90 -6.82
N ALA A 115 -17.74 -1.96 -6.13
CA ALA A 115 -17.84 -3.31 -6.69
C ALA A 115 -19.29 -3.69 -7.00
N ALA A 116 -19.55 -4.12 -8.24
CA ALA A 116 -20.89 -4.49 -8.72
C ALA A 116 -20.94 -5.96 -9.16
N ALA A 117 -21.53 -6.83 -8.34
CA ALA A 117 -21.79 -8.23 -8.70
C ALA A 117 -23.02 -8.33 -9.62
N VAL A 118 -22.82 -8.79 -10.86
CA VAL A 118 -23.82 -8.61 -11.93
C VAL A 118 -24.47 -9.92 -12.38
N GLU A 119 -25.79 -9.89 -12.55
CA GLU A 119 -26.58 -10.91 -13.25
C GLU A 119 -26.53 -10.65 -14.76
N TYR A 120 -26.43 -11.69 -15.58
CA TYR A 120 -26.58 -11.61 -17.03
C TYR A 120 -27.40 -12.80 -17.54
N ARG A 121 -27.97 -12.71 -18.75
CA ARG A 121 -28.77 -13.81 -19.30
C ARG A 121 -27.89 -14.99 -19.66
N LEU A 122 -28.28 -16.16 -19.17
CA LEU A 122 -27.59 -17.43 -19.37
C LEU A 122 -28.13 -18.16 -20.61
N SER A 123 -27.39 -19.15 -21.13
CA SER A 123 -27.72 -19.84 -22.37
C SER A 123 -29.11 -20.52 -22.44
N PRO A 124 -29.73 -21.01 -21.33
CA PRO A 124 -31.11 -21.47 -21.36
C PRO A 124 -32.14 -20.35 -21.63
N GLU A 125 -31.78 -19.10 -21.33
CA GLU A 125 -32.62 -17.91 -21.55
C GLU A 125 -32.30 -17.24 -22.89
N ALA A 126 -31.01 -17.02 -23.19
CA ALA A 126 -30.57 -16.38 -24.42
C ALA A 126 -29.16 -16.83 -24.85
N PRO A 127 -28.93 -17.17 -26.13
CA PRO A 127 -27.59 -17.48 -26.63
C PRO A 127 -26.73 -16.21 -26.79
N TYR A 128 -25.45 -16.41 -27.05
CA TYR A 128 -24.52 -15.37 -27.49
C TYR A 128 -25.09 -14.55 -28.67
N PRO A 129 -24.94 -13.20 -28.68
CA PRO A 129 -24.13 -12.36 -27.78
C PRO A 129 -24.89 -11.72 -26.60
N ALA A 130 -26.07 -12.23 -26.21
CA ALA A 130 -26.95 -11.58 -25.22
C ALA A 130 -26.23 -11.19 -23.91
N ALA A 131 -25.46 -12.12 -23.33
CA ALA A 131 -24.67 -11.87 -22.11
C ALA A 131 -23.67 -10.71 -22.26
N VAL A 132 -23.03 -10.56 -23.41
CA VAL A 132 -22.07 -9.47 -23.67
C VAL A 132 -22.80 -8.12 -23.66
N HIS A 133 -23.96 -8.05 -24.32
CA HIS A 133 -24.79 -6.86 -24.33
C HIS A 133 -25.31 -6.51 -22.93
N ASP A 134 -25.67 -7.51 -22.13
CA ASP A 134 -26.14 -7.34 -20.75
C ASP A 134 -25.05 -6.70 -19.89
N LEU A 135 -23.82 -7.25 -19.96
CA LEU A 135 -22.69 -6.75 -19.19
C LEU A 135 -22.23 -5.35 -19.62
N LYS A 136 -22.25 -5.04 -20.92
CA LYS A 136 -21.98 -3.67 -21.38
C LYS A 136 -23.05 -2.69 -20.92
N ALA A 137 -24.32 -3.11 -20.86
CA ALA A 137 -25.38 -2.28 -20.27
C ALA A 137 -25.15 -2.02 -18.77
N ALA A 138 -24.64 -3.01 -18.02
CA ALA A 138 -24.26 -2.83 -16.61
C ALA A 138 -23.10 -1.84 -16.43
N LEU A 139 -22.07 -1.88 -17.28
CA LEU A 139 -20.98 -0.89 -17.27
C LEU A 139 -21.47 0.53 -17.53
N ARG A 140 -22.40 0.68 -18.48
CA ARG A 140 -23.03 1.97 -18.78
C ARG A 140 -23.90 2.45 -17.62
N TRP A 141 -24.62 1.54 -16.96
CA TRP A 141 -25.37 1.84 -15.74
C TRP A 141 -24.46 2.34 -14.62
N MET A 142 -23.32 1.68 -14.38
CA MET A 142 -22.35 2.12 -13.37
C MET A 142 -21.89 3.55 -13.65
N ARG A 143 -21.57 3.89 -14.91
CA ARG A 143 -21.19 5.26 -15.28
C ARG A 143 -22.32 6.27 -15.13
N ALA A 144 -23.54 5.89 -15.48
CA ALA A 144 -24.71 6.77 -15.34
C ALA A 144 -25.02 7.14 -13.88
N HIS A 145 -24.70 6.25 -12.93
CA HIS A 145 -24.94 6.44 -11.49
C HIS A 145 -23.66 6.72 -10.70
N ALA A 146 -22.60 7.16 -11.38
CA ALA A 146 -21.29 7.24 -10.76
C ALA A 146 -21.24 8.22 -9.57
N ALA A 147 -21.96 9.35 -9.68
CA ALA A 147 -22.04 10.35 -8.63
C ALA A 147 -22.71 9.82 -7.35
N ASP A 148 -23.70 8.94 -7.48
CA ASP A 148 -24.46 8.40 -6.34
C ASP A 148 -23.60 7.52 -5.44
N TYR A 149 -22.59 6.88 -6.02
CA TYR A 149 -21.73 5.89 -5.35
C TYR A 149 -20.27 6.33 -5.23
N GLY A 150 -19.96 7.58 -5.62
CA GLY A 150 -18.59 8.10 -5.62
C GLY A 150 -17.66 7.30 -6.53
N LEU A 151 -18.14 6.82 -7.68
CA LEU A 151 -17.36 6.06 -8.66
C LEU A 151 -16.58 7.01 -9.60
N ASP A 152 -15.30 6.72 -9.81
CA ASP A 152 -14.50 7.33 -10.86
C ASP A 152 -14.78 6.64 -12.21
N THR A 153 -15.49 7.34 -13.10
CA THR A 153 -15.90 6.81 -14.41
C THR A 153 -14.75 6.51 -15.37
N THR A 154 -13.55 7.04 -15.07
CA THR A 154 -12.33 6.83 -15.84
C THR A 154 -11.57 5.58 -15.42
N LYS A 155 -11.96 4.93 -14.31
CA LYS A 155 -11.26 3.79 -13.72
C LYS A 155 -12.21 2.65 -13.40
N ILE A 156 -12.62 1.91 -14.44
CA ILE A 156 -13.52 0.76 -14.28
C ILE A 156 -12.86 -0.51 -14.80
N ALA A 157 -12.77 -1.55 -13.98
CA ALA A 157 -12.32 -2.88 -14.37
C ALA A 157 -13.49 -3.85 -14.55
N ALA A 158 -13.26 -4.93 -15.30
CA ALA A 158 -14.07 -6.13 -15.24
C ALA A 158 -13.26 -7.29 -14.65
N LEU A 159 -13.80 -7.89 -13.59
CA LEU A 159 -13.28 -9.12 -12.98
C LEU A 159 -14.28 -10.23 -13.25
N GLY A 160 -13.81 -11.33 -13.82
CA GLY A 160 -14.65 -12.51 -14.03
C GLY A 160 -14.00 -13.78 -13.52
N CYS A 161 -14.82 -14.81 -13.30
CA CYS A 161 -14.35 -16.17 -13.01
C CYS A 161 -14.88 -17.19 -14.03
N SER A 162 -14.03 -18.09 -14.53
CA SER A 162 -14.42 -19.14 -15.49
C SER A 162 -15.09 -18.54 -16.74
N ALA A 163 -16.32 -18.96 -17.09
CA ALA A 163 -17.14 -18.33 -18.12
C ALA A 163 -17.25 -16.79 -17.98
N GLY A 164 -17.33 -16.29 -16.75
CA GLY A 164 -17.33 -14.86 -16.48
C GLY A 164 -16.00 -14.19 -16.78
N ALA A 165 -14.87 -14.90 -16.59
CA ALA A 165 -13.54 -14.40 -16.93
C ALA A 165 -13.36 -14.30 -18.45
N GLN A 166 -13.87 -15.28 -19.20
CA GLN A 166 -13.92 -15.19 -20.67
C GLN A 166 -14.74 -13.97 -21.13
N LEU A 167 -15.92 -13.74 -20.51
CA LEU A 167 -16.74 -12.56 -20.79
C LEU A 167 -16.01 -11.26 -20.43
N ALA A 168 -15.36 -11.18 -19.27
CA ALA A 168 -14.56 -10.02 -18.85
C ALA A 168 -13.44 -9.71 -19.86
N SER A 169 -12.72 -10.75 -20.33
CA SER A 169 -11.71 -10.62 -21.37
C SER A 169 -12.29 -10.12 -22.68
N LEU A 170 -13.45 -10.65 -23.11
CA LEU A 170 -14.11 -10.20 -24.34
C LEU A 170 -14.54 -8.74 -24.24
N LEU A 171 -15.05 -8.29 -23.08
CA LEU A 171 -15.41 -6.89 -22.86
C LEU A 171 -14.20 -5.96 -23.03
N GLY A 172 -13.05 -6.35 -22.48
CA GLY A 172 -11.83 -5.54 -22.54
C GLY A 172 -11.21 -5.46 -23.92
N THR A 173 -11.10 -6.60 -24.64
CA THR A 173 -10.53 -6.60 -25.99
C THR A 173 -11.47 -6.01 -27.04
N THR A 174 -12.78 -5.92 -26.75
CA THR A 174 -13.79 -5.31 -27.64
C THR A 174 -14.22 -3.91 -27.20
N ASN A 175 -13.37 -3.21 -26.44
CA ASN A 175 -13.59 -1.82 -26.08
C ASN A 175 -13.88 -0.96 -27.32
N GLY A 176 -15.02 -0.26 -27.35
CA GLY A 176 -15.38 0.66 -28.44
C GLY A 176 -15.80 0.00 -29.76
N LEU A 177 -15.83 -1.33 -29.84
CA LEU A 177 -16.31 -2.03 -31.04
C LEU A 177 -17.84 -2.07 -31.07
N GLU A 178 -18.45 -1.26 -31.94
CA GLU A 178 -19.91 -1.08 -32.05
C GLU A 178 -20.69 -2.39 -32.17
N LYS A 179 -20.11 -3.39 -32.85
CA LYS A 179 -20.69 -4.74 -33.01
C LYS A 179 -21.09 -5.40 -31.69
N PHE A 180 -20.36 -5.12 -30.60
CA PHE A 180 -20.56 -5.75 -29.30
C PHE A 180 -21.37 -4.90 -28.32
N GLU A 181 -21.69 -3.64 -28.63
CA GLU A 181 -22.26 -2.70 -27.66
C GLU A 181 -23.69 -3.04 -27.20
N GLY A 182 -24.45 -3.79 -28.02
CA GLY A 182 -25.89 -4.02 -27.80
C GLY A 182 -26.70 -2.72 -27.86
N VAL A 183 -28.02 -2.76 -27.63
CA VAL A 183 -28.89 -1.55 -27.71
C VAL A 183 -29.52 -1.15 -26.37
N GLN A 184 -29.34 -1.97 -25.36
CA GLN A 184 -30.04 -1.87 -24.08
C GLN A 184 -29.29 -0.99 -23.06
N GLY A 185 -30.05 -0.35 -22.17
CA GLY A 185 -29.52 0.50 -21.10
C GLY A 185 -28.97 1.84 -21.58
N TYR A 186 -28.09 2.43 -20.77
CA TYR A 186 -27.62 3.82 -20.82
C TYR A 186 -26.63 4.10 -21.97
N ARG A 187 -27.03 3.90 -23.22
CA ARG A 187 -26.20 3.96 -24.45
C ARG A 187 -25.40 5.25 -24.67
N GLN A 188 -25.80 6.35 -24.03
CA GLN A 188 -25.07 7.62 -24.04
C GLN A 188 -23.77 7.57 -23.23
N HIS A 189 -23.57 6.56 -22.37
CA HIS A 189 -22.33 6.35 -21.65
C HIS A 189 -21.48 5.27 -22.32
N SER A 190 -20.16 5.38 -22.21
CA SER A 190 -19.23 4.36 -22.69
C SER A 190 -19.37 3.06 -21.89
N SER A 191 -19.22 1.90 -22.54
CA SER A 191 -19.04 0.61 -21.84
C SER A 191 -17.56 0.19 -21.74
N ALA A 192 -16.60 1.05 -22.12
CA ALA A 192 -15.20 0.66 -22.13
C ALA A 192 -14.68 0.37 -20.71
N ILE A 193 -13.71 -0.53 -20.56
CA ILE A 193 -13.04 -0.81 -19.28
C ILE A 193 -11.54 -0.58 -19.38
N GLN A 194 -10.92 -0.24 -18.26
CA GLN A 194 -9.52 0.15 -18.15
C GLN A 194 -8.64 -0.95 -17.51
N ALA A 195 -9.21 -2.07 -17.08
CA ALA A 195 -8.45 -3.25 -16.66
C ALA A 195 -9.31 -4.53 -16.75
N VAL A 196 -8.67 -5.68 -16.98
CA VAL A 196 -9.31 -7.00 -16.98
C VAL A 196 -8.66 -7.93 -15.96
N LEU A 197 -9.48 -8.59 -15.15
CA LEU A 197 -9.04 -9.63 -14.23
C LEU A 197 -9.71 -10.94 -14.64
N ASN A 198 -8.92 -11.83 -15.25
CA ASN A 198 -9.35 -13.14 -15.70
C ASN A 198 -8.95 -14.20 -14.66
N ILE A 199 -9.95 -14.70 -13.93
CA ILE A 199 -9.77 -15.80 -12.99
C ILE A 199 -10.22 -17.10 -13.69
N ASP A 200 -9.25 -17.87 -14.17
CA ASP A 200 -9.46 -19.23 -14.67
C ASP A 200 -10.43 -19.35 -15.88
N GLY A 201 -10.40 -18.38 -16.80
CA GLY A 201 -11.19 -18.38 -18.04
C GLY A 201 -10.37 -18.41 -19.31
N VAL A 202 -10.87 -19.16 -20.30
CA VAL A 202 -10.27 -19.21 -21.63
C VAL A 202 -10.40 -17.88 -22.37
N VAL A 203 -9.45 -17.59 -23.26
CA VAL A 203 -9.46 -16.38 -24.11
C VAL A 203 -9.55 -16.71 -25.60
N SER A 204 -9.58 -18.00 -25.95
CA SER A 204 -9.91 -18.44 -27.30
C SER A 204 -10.62 -19.80 -27.27
N PHE A 205 -11.72 -19.90 -28.02
CA PHE A 205 -12.48 -21.14 -28.22
C PHE A 205 -12.00 -21.95 -29.43
N VAL A 206 -11.22 -21.33 -30.31
CA VAL A 206 -10.70 -21.95 -31.54
C VAL A 206 -9.22 -22.34 -31.42
N HIS A 207 -8.58 -22.00 -30.31
CA HIS A 207 -7.20 -22.40 -29.99
C HIS A 207 -7.07 -23.94 -29.87
N PRO A 208 -5.94 -24.55 -30.29
CA PRO A 208 -5.72 -25.99 -30.17
C PRO A 208 -5.90 -26.53 -28.74
N GLU A 209 -5.59 -25.71 -27.73
CA GLU A 209 -5.72 -26.08 -26.32
C GLU A 209 -7.17 -26.02 -25.80
N ALA A 210 -8.12 -25.48 -26.56
CA ALA A 210 -9.53 -25.29 -26.18
C ALA A 210 -10.36 -26.60 -26.20
N SER A 211 -9.77 -27.69 -25.72
CA SER A 211 -10.25 -29.06 -25.89
C SER A 211 -11.41 -29.48 -24.96
N ALA A 212 -11.79 -28.68 -23.96
CA ALA A 212 -12.64 -29.14 -22.84
C ALA A 212 -13.98 -28.39 -22.62
N GLU A 213 -14.24 -27.26 -23.28
CA GLU A 213 -15.46 -26.44 -23.05
C GLU A 213 -16.69 -26.87 -23.87
N GLY A 214 -16.51 -27.86 -24.76
CA GLY A 214 -17.39 -28.25 -25.88
C GLY A 214 -18.88 -28.01 -25.69
N ASP A 215 -19.51 -28.69 -24.72
CA ASP A 215 -20.98 -28.73 -24.61
C ASP A 215 -21.59 -27.47 -23.98
N ALA A 216 -20.87 -26.83 -23.04
CA ALA A 216 -21.33 -25.60 -22.42
C ALA A 216 -21.19 -24.42 -23.39
N ALA A 217 -20.04 -24.31 -24.05
CA ALA A 217 -19.79 -23.33 -25.09
C ALA A 217 -20.73 -23.52 -26.29
N SER A 218 -20.96 -24.76 -26.74
CA SER A 218 -21.88 -25.06 -27.85
C SER A 218 -23.31 -24.57 -27.59
N ARG A 219 -23.86 -24.81 -26.39
CA ARG A 219 -25.19 -24.33 -26.00
C ARG A 219 -25.26 -22.81 -26.00
N TRP A 220 -24.23 -22.14 -25.48
CA TRP A 220 -24.19 -20.67 -25.44
C TRP A 220 -24.00 -20.05 -26.82
N LEU A 221 -23.13 -20.61 -27.66
CA LEU A 221 -22.83 -20.12 -29.01
C LEU A 221 -23.90 -20.51 -30.04
N GLY A 222 -24.83 -21.41 -29.66
CA GLY A 222 -25.95 -21.84 -30.48
C GLY A 222 -25.53 -22.81 -31.59
N GLY A 223 -24.58 -23.70 -31.30
CA GLY A 223 -24.10 -24.74 -32.21
C GLY A 223 -22.67 -25.20 -31.86
N THR A 224 -22.33 -26.40 -32.32
CA THR A 224 -20.99 -26.97 -32.17
C THR A 224 -19.94 -26.15 -32.92
N ARG A 225 -18.66 -26.33 -32.58
CA ARG A 225 -17.55 -25.65 -33.25
C ARG A 225 -17.51 -25.91 -34.76
N THR A 226 -17.93 -27.10 -35.20
CA THR A 226 -18.02 -27.46 -36.62
C THR A 226 -19.19 -26.79 -37.33
N GLU A 227 -20.30 -26.59 -36.64
CA GLU A 227 -21.49 -25.95 -37.22
C GLU A 227 -21.36 -24.43 -37.26
N ARG A 228 -20.73 -23.82 -36.25
CA ARG A 228 -20.72 -22.37 -36.00
C ARG A 228 -19.32 -21.81 -35.71
N TYR A 229 -18.32 -22.22 -36.50
CA TYR A 229 -16.93 -21.76 -36.30
C TYR A 229 -16.80 -20.22 -36.26
N ASP A 230 -17.59 -19.53 -37.10
CA ASP A 230 -17.71 -18.06 -37.13
C ASP A 230 -18.00 -17.47 -35.75
N ARG A 231 -18.98 -18.04 -35.03
CA ARG A 231 -19.33 -17.58 -33.68
C ARG A 231 -18.31 -17.95 -32.63
N TRP A 232 -17.70 -19.14 -32.76
CA TRP A 232 -16.66 -19.59 -31.84
C TRP A 232 -15.42 -18.67 -31.92
N GLN A 233 -15.05 -18.27 -33.14
CA GLN A 233 -14.01 -17.27 -33.36
C GLN A 233 -14.46 -15.88 -32.87
N GLU A 234 -15.65 -15.41 -33.24
CA GLU A 234 -16.16 -14.09 -32.82
C GLU A 234 -16.27 -13.93 -31.29
N ALA A 235 -16.54 -15.01 -30.56
CA ALA A 235 -16.59 -14.99 -29.11
C ALA A 235 -15.21 -15.16 -28.45
N SER A 236 -14.11 -15.23 -29.20
CA SER A 236 -12.76 -15.41 -28.66
C SER A 236 -12.08 -14.05 -28.41
N PRO A 237 -11.84 -13.65 -27.14
CA PRO A 237 -11.18 -12.39 -26.82
C PRO A 237 -9.86 -12.15 -27.58
N LEU A 238 -9.08 -13.22 -27.79
CA LEU A 238 -7.78 -13.20 -28.47
C LEU A 238 -7.84 -12.56 -29.86
N GLU A 239 -8.93 -12.72 -30.60
CA GLU A 239 -9.08 -12.21 -31.98
C GLU A 239 -9.15 -10.68 -32.05
N TYR A 240 -9.38 -10.01 -30.91
CA TYR A 240 -9.55 -8.56 -30.82
C TYR A 240 -8.43 -7.86 -30.04
N ALA A 241 -7.43 -8.60 -29.57
CA ALA A 241 -6.32 -8.02 -28.84
C ALA A 241 -5.46 -7.12 -29.75
N GLY A 242 -5.33 -5.85 -29.38
CA GLY A 242 -4.52 -4.84 -30.05
C GLY A 242 -4.02 -3.75 -29.10
N GLU A 243 -3.48 -2.65 -29.63
CA GLU A 243 -2.94 -1.51 -28.84
C GLU A 243 -3.96 -0.90 -27.87
N GLY A 244 -5.26 -0.96 -28.18
CA GLY A 244 -6.34 -0.45 -27.33
C GLY A 244 -6.77 -1.40 -26.20
N THR A 245 -6.10 -2.55 -26.05
CA THR A 245 -6.44 -3.53 -25.01
C THR A 245 -6.03 -3.00 -23.64
N PRO A 246 -6.89 -3.07 -22.60
CA PRO A 246 -6.51 -2.65 -21.26
C PRO A 246 -5.49 -3.62 -20.63
N PRO A 247 -4.80 -3.25 -19.54
CA PRO A 247 -4.00 -4.18 -18.75
C PRO A 247 -4.76 -5.44 -18.30
N PHE A 248 -4.05 -6.57 -18.17
CA PHE A 248 -4.62 -7.87 -17.80
C PHE A 248 -3.97 -8.50 -16.56
N LEU A 249 -4.80 -9.07 -15.69
CA LEU A 249 -4.37 -10.02 -14.66
C LEU A 249 -4.93 -11.40 -14.99
N PHE A 250 -4.09 -12.42 -14.96
CA PHE A 250 -4.49 -13.82 -14.98
C PHE A 250 -4.23 -14.46 -13.61
N VAL A 251 -5.27 -15.04 -13.01
CA VAL A 251 -5.15 -15.91 -11.83
C VAL A 251 -5.68 -17.28 -12.19
N ASN A 252 -4.80 -18.29 -12.21
CA ASN A 252 -5.11 -19.60 -12.74
C ASN A 252 -5.05 -20.70 -11.69
N SER A 253 -5.87 -21.71 -11.89
CA SER A 253 -5.77 -22.98 -11.20
C SER A 253 -4.58 -23.79 -11.71
N SER A 254 -4.29 -24.92 -11.07
CA SER A 254 -3.26 -25.85 -11.58
C SER A 254 -3.68 -26.65 -12.83
N PHE A 255 -4.85 -26.39 -13.41
CA PHE A 255 -5.37 -27.14 -14.57
C PHE A 255 -5.08 -26.42 -15.90
N PRO A 256 -4.20 -26.98 -16.78
CA PRO A 256 -3.82 -26.32 -18.03
C PRO A 256 -4.98 -26.00 -18.98
N ARG A 257 -6.09 -26.74 -18.92
CA ARG A 257 -7.25 -26.55 -19.81
C ARG A 257 -7.88 -25.15 -19.75
N PHE A 258 -7.68 -24.41 -18.65
CA PHE A 258 -8.21 -23.04 -18.50
C PHE A 258 -7.27 -21.97 -19.05
N HIS A 259 -6.15 -22.36 -19.68
CA HIS A 259 -5.16 -21.45 -20.24
C HIS A 259 -5.31 -21.24 -21.76
N ALA A 260 -6.33 -21.82 -22.40
CA ALA A 260 -6.45 -21.81 -23.85
C ALA A 260 -6.41 -20.38 -24.44
N GLY A 261 -5.35 -20.11 -25.22
CA GLY A 261 -5.05 -18.83 -25.86
C GLY A 261 -4.43 -17.77 -24.93
N ARG A 262 -4.27 -18.04 -23.63
CA ARG A 262 -3.75 -17.09 -22.63
C ARG A 262 -2.33 -16.65 -22.98
N ASP A 263 -1.46 -17.61 -23.24
CA ASP A 263 -0.04 -17.33 -23.46
C ASP A 263 0.17 -16.57 -24.78
N ASP A 264 -0.68 -16.78 -25.78
CA ASP A 264 -0.65 -15.99 -27.01
C ASP A 264 -1.22 -14.58 -26.80
N LEU A 265 -2.25 -14.43 -25.98
CA LEU A 265 -2.73 -13.11 -25.58
C LEU A 265 -1.64 -12.34 -24.82
N ILE A 266 -0.94 -12.97 -23.89
CA ILE A 266 0.19 -12.36 -23.17
C ILE A 266 1.26 -11.89 -24.14
N LYS A 267 1.68 -12.72 -25.11
CA LYS A 267 2.65 -12.32 -26.13
C LYS A 267 2.20 -11.09 -26.92
N LEU A 268 0.91 -10.98 -27.25
CA LEU A 268 0.37 -9.79 -27.91
C LEU A 268 0.42 -8.57 -26.99
N LEU A 269 -0.01 -8.71 -25.73
CA LEU A 269 0.04 -7.62 -24.74
C LEU A 269 1.47 -7.12 -24.54
N ASP A 270 2.44 -8.03 -24.38
CA ASP A 270 3.86 -7.70 -24.27
C ASP A 270 4.37 -6.98 -25.53
N GLY A 271 3.97 -7.45 -26.71
CA GLY A 271 4.32 -6.83 -27.99
C GLY A 271 3.83 -5.39 -28.12
N PHE A 272 2.70 -5.05 -27.48
CA PHE A 272 2.16 -3.68 -27.42
C PHE A 272 2.62 -2.90 -26.17
N GLY A 273 3.46 -3.48 -25.31
CA GLY A 273 3.89 -2.85 -24.06
C GLY A 273 2.76 -2.68 -23.03
N ILE A 274 1.70 -3.50 -23.12
CA ILE A 274 0.54 -3.45 -22.24
C ILE A 274 0.81 -4.27 -20.99
N TYR A 275 0.69 -3.64 -19.83
CA TYR A 275 0.96 -4.27 -18.55
C TYR A 275 0.09 -5.52 -18.33
N ASN A 276 0.73 -6.63 -17.97
CA ASN A 276 0.04 -7.85 -17.61
C ASN A 276 0.74 -8.64 -16.48
N GLU A 277 -0.03 -9.46 -15.76
CA GLU A 277 0.46 -10.32 -14.67
C GLU A 277 -0.15 -11.73 -14.78
N VAL A 278 0.61 -12.76 -14.38
CA VAL A 278 0.13 -14.14 -14.32
C VAL A 278 0.48 -14.76 -12.97
N HIS A 279 -0.51 -15.28 -12.27
CA HIS A 279 -0.35 -16.00 -11.01
C HIS A 279 -1.02 -17.37 -11.10
N THR A 280 -0.26 -18.43 -10.87
CA THR A 280 -0.81 -19.80 -10.83
C THR A 280 -0.86 -20.30 -9.39
N LEU A 281 -2.05 -20.67 -8.92
CA LEU A 281 -2.24 -21.20 -7.58
C LEU A 281 -1.95 -22.70 -7.56
N PRO A 282 -0.88 -23.15 -6.88
CA PRO A 282 -0.50 -24.56 -6.90
C PRO A 282 -1.57 -25.43 -6.23
N LYS A 283 -1.80 -26.61 -6.82
CA LYS A 283 -2.74 -27.64 -6.33
C LYS A 283 -4.19 -27.15 -6.16
N SER A 284 -4.56 -26.05 -6.79
CA SER A 284 -5.90 -25.47 -6.63
C SER A 284 -6.93 -26.15 -7.56
N PRO A 285 -8.17 -26.32 -7.08
CA PRO A 285 -9.27 -26.81 -7.90
C PRO A 285 -9.75 -25.73 -8.88
N HIS A 286 -10.52 -26.09 -9.92
CA HIS A 286 -11.38 -25.08 -10.55
C HIS A 286 -12.45 -24.62 -9.56
N SER A 287 -12.85 -23.34 -9.59
CA SER A 287 -13.67 -22.69 -8.55
C SER A 287 -12.95 -22.47 -7.21
N PHE A 288 -11.62 -22.42 -7.21
CA PHE A 288 -10.80 -22.12 -6.03
C PHE A 288 -11.17 -20.80 -5.33
N TRP A 289 -11.66 -19.81 -6.09
CA TRP A 289 -12.07 -18.50 -5.58
C TRP A 289 -13.33 -18.56 -4.69
N LEU A 290 -13.99 -19.71 -4.55
CA LEU A 290 -15.17 -19.88 -3.70
C LEU A 290 -14.86 -20.51 -2.33
N VAL A 291 -13.59 -20.86 -2.06
CA VAL A 291 -13.20 -21.54 -0.82
C VAL A 291 -11.84 -21.06 -0.28
N HIS A 292 -11.65 -21.18 1.02
CA HIS A 292 -10.31 -21.09 1.61
C HIS A 292 -9.51 -22.38 1.34
N PRO A 293 -8.18 -22.30 1.18
CA PRO A 293 -7.34 -21.10 1.40
C PRO A 293 -7.17 -20.20 0.18
N TRP A 294 -7.62 -20.60 -1.01
CA TRP A 294 -7.27 -19.90 -2.27
C TRP A 294 -8.00 -18.58 -2.51
N PHE A 295 -9.12 -18.33 -1.82
CA PHE A 295 -9.80 -17.04 -1.86
C PHE A 295 -8.88 -15.85 -1.51
N GLU A 296 -8.13 -15.93 -0.42
CA GLU A 296 -7.33 -14.81 0.08
C GLU A 296 -6.18 -14.44 -0.89
N PRO A 297 -5.36 -15.39 -1.40
CA PRO A 297 -4.40 -15.10 -2.45
C PRO A 297 -5.04 -14.46 -3.68
N THR A 298 -6.18 -14.99 -4.13
CA THR A 298 -6.89 -14.48 -5.32
C THR A 298 -7.34 -13.02 -5.13
N LEU A 299 -7.97 -12.72 -3.99
CA LEU A 299 -8.35 -11.37 -3.60
C LEU A 299 -7.14 -10.43 -3.54
N ASN A 300 -6.02 -10.92 -2.99
CA ASN A 300 -4.79 -10.13 -2.87
C ASN A 300 -4.13 -9.84 -4.21
N TYR A 301 -4.09 -10.79 -5.14
CA TYR A 301 -3.64 -10.55 -6.52
C TYR A 301 -4.54 -9.53 -7.22
N ALA A 302 -5.86 -9.73 -7.14
CA ALA A 302 -6.83 -8.80 -7.73
C ALA A 302 -6.68 -7.37 -7.22
N ALA A 303 -6.62 -7.19 -5.90
CA ALA A 303 -6.49 -5.88 -5.29
C ALA A 303 -5.16 -5.19 -5.62
N ARG A 304 -4.03 -5.92 -5.61
CA ARG A 304 -2.71 -5.35 -5.97
C ARG A 304 -2.65 -4.88 -7.41
N PHE A 305 -3.14 -5.70 -8.33
CA PHE A 305 -3.22 -5.35 -9.74
C PHE A 305 -4.08 -4.09 -9.94
N LEU A 306 -5.27 -4.06 -9.34
CA LEU A 306 -6.17 -2.89 -9.43
C LEU A 306 -5.55 -1.63 -8.80
N ASP A 307 -4.88 -1.74 -7.65
CA ASP A 307 -4.23 -0.61 -6.99
C ASP A 307 -3.11 -0.04 -7.88
N LYS A 308 -2.34 -0.93 -8.53
CA LYS A 308 -1.29 -0.55 -9.48
C LYS A 308 -1.86 0.16 -10.70
N VAL A 309 -2.93 -0.37 -11.30
CA VAL A 309 -3.52 0.17 -12.54
C VAL A 309 -4.32 1.45 -12.30
N PHE A 310 -5.08 1.56 -11.20
CA PHE A 310 -6.04 2.66 -11.00
C PHE A 310 -5.66 3.69 -9.95
N LYS A 311 -4.95 3.29 -8.89
CA LYS A 311 -4.62 4.21 -7.80
C LYS A 311 -3.24 4.84 -7.93
N GLY A 312 -2.53 4.54 -9.03
CA GLY A 312 -1.20 5.07 -9.25
C GLY A 312 -0.18 4.61 -8.22
N ARG A 313 -0.45 3.51 -7.47
CA ARG A 313 0.55 2.81 -6.65
C ARG A 313 1.44 1.91 -7.51
N ALA A 314 1.75 2.37 -8.72
CA ALA A 314 2.80 1.81 -9.55
C ALA A 314 4.13 2.37 -9.05
N GLY A 315 4.77 1.64 -8.14
CA GLY A 315 6.04 2.08 -7.54
C GLY A 315 6.32 1.56 -6.14
N ASP A 316 5.44 0.72 -5.56
CA ASP A 316 5.65 0.14 -4.23
C ASP A 316 6.48 -1.13 -4.38
N ILE A 317 7.79 -1.00 -4.25
CA ILE A 317 8.66 -2.16 -4.10
C ILE A 317 8.34 -2.80 -2.74
N VAL A 318 7.94 -4.07 -2.71
CA VAL A 318 7.72 -4.80 -1.47
C VAL A 318 8.97 -5.57 -1.10
N VAL A 319 9.52 -5.33 0.09
CA VAL A 319 10.58 -6.15 0.67
C VAL A 319 9.98 -7.09 1.70
N ALA A 320 10.24 -8.38 1.57
CA ALA A 320 9.84 -9.37 2.56
C ALA A 320 10.85 -10.51 2.66
N LYS A 321 11.42 -10.73 3.85
CA LYS A 321 12.39 -11.81 4.12
C LYS A 321 11.88 -13.22 3.82
N ASP A 322 10.57 -13.42 3.89
CA ASP A 322 9.92 -14.72 3.64
C ASP A 322 9.73 -15.02 2.13
N GLY A 323 10.19 -14.13 1.24
CA GLY A 323 10.07 -14.27 -0.21
C GLY A 323 8.70 -13.91 -0.76
N THR A 324 7.82 -13.30 0.04
CA THR A 324 6.47 -12.89 -0.41
C THR A 324 6.41 -11.47 -1.00
N GLY A 325 7.56 -10.79 -1.05
CA GLY A 325 7.76 -9.47 -1.67
C GLY A 325 8.50 -9.57 -3.00
N ASP A 326 8.76 -8.41 -3.61
CA ASP A 326 9.56 -8.27 -4.83
C ASP A 326 11.06 -8.51 -4.57
N PHE A 327 11.54 -8.15 -3.37
CA PHE A 327 12.91 -8.40 -2.91
C PHE A 327 12.92 -9.02 -1.51
N THR A 328 14.01 -9.72 -1.16
CA THR A 328 14.24 -10.23 0.19
C THR A 328 15.23 -9.37 0.99
N SER A 329 15.97 -8.48 0.31
CA SER A 329 16.90 -7.50 0.87
C SER A 329 16.38 -6.07 0.66
N VAL A 330 16.69 -5.20 1.62
CA VAL A 330 16.36 -3.77 1.50
C VAL A 330 17.34 -3.06 0.55
N GLN A 331 18.63 -3.43 0.57
CA GLN A 331 19.59 -2.83 -0.37
C GLN A 331 19.25 -3.14 -1.83
N GLU A 332 18.85 -4.37 -2.15
CA GLU A 332 18.43 -4.73 -3.52
C GLU A 332 17.24 -3.88 -4.00
N ALA A 333 16.29 -3.61 -3.09
CA ALA A 333 15.16 -2.73 -3.38
C ALA A 333 15.60 -1.28 -3.64
N ILE A 334 16.56 -0.75 -2.86
CA ILE A 334 17.15 0.58 -3.11
C ILE A 334 17.84 0.61 -4.48
N ASP A 335 18.60 -0.43 -4.82
CA ASP A 335 19.37 -0.49 -6.05
C ASP A 335 18.45 -0.49 -7.29
N ALA A 336 17.28 -1.14 -7.17
CA ALA A 336 16.25 -1.21 -8.20
C ALA A 336 15.51 0.12 -8.45
N VAL A 337 15.57 1.10 -7.54
CA VAL A 337 14.97 2.42 -7.75
C VAL A 337 15.66 3.12 -8.93
N PRO A 338 14.97 3.63 -9.97
CA PRO A 338 15.65 4.35 -11.06
C PRO A 338 16.38 5.61 -10.57
N HIS A 339 17.53 5.89 -11.15
CA HIS A 339 18.29 7.10 -10.84
C HIS A 339 17.53 8.36 -11.28
N LEU A 340 17.55 9.40 -10.43
CA LEU A 340 16.99 10.74 -10.67
C LEU A 340 15.52 10.73 -11.10
N ARG A 341 14.75 9.75 -10.59
CA ARG A 341 13.33 9.62 -10.90
C ARG A 341 12.57 10.86 -10.42
N GLY A 342 11.80 11.47 -11.30
CA GLY A 342 10.99 12.65 -10.97
C GLY A 342 9.84 12.36 -10.00
N ASN A 343 9.38 11.12 -9.93
CA ASN A 343 8.30 10.69 -9.05
C ASN A 343 8.85 9.96 -7.81
N ARG A 344 8.16 10.12 -6.67
CA ARG A 344 8.48 9.40 -5.43
C ARG A 344 8.34 7.89 -5.59
N THR A 345 9.32 7.14 -5.11
CA THR A 345 9.31 5.66 -5.10
C THR A 345 9.06 5.18 -3.68
N LEU A 346 8.10 4.27 -3.50
CA LEU A 346 7.80 3.73 -2.19
C LEU A 346 8.42 2.33 -2.06
N ILE A 347 9.02 2.06 -0.92
CA ILE A 347 9.50 0.73 -0.55
C ILE A 347 8.75 0.33 0.71
N PHE A 348 7.84 -0.64 0.57
CA PHE A 348 7.10 -1.22 1.70
C PHE A 348 7.90 -2.39 2.25
N ILE A 349 8.29 -2.31 3.52
CA ILE A 349 9.17 -3.29 4.15
C ILE A 349 8.36 -4.06 5.18
N LYS A 350 8.16 -5.36 4.93
CA LYS A 350 7.45 -6.25 5.85
C LYS A 350 8.24 -6.50 7.13
N ASN A 351 7.53 -6.96 8.15
CA ASN A 351 8.10 -7.36 9.42
C ASN A 351 9.29 -8.31 9.26
N GLY A 352 10.34 -8.03 10.04
CA GLY A 352 11.60 -8.75 10.02
C GLY A 352 12.76 -7.88 10.48
N THR A 353 13.84 -8.54 10.93
CA THR A 353 15.12 -7.88 11.23
C THR A 353 16.04 -8.01 10.04
N TYR A 354 16.29 -6.92 9.32
CA TYR A 354 17.15 -6.81 8.15
C TYR A 354 18.54 -6.34 8.57
N LYS A 355 19.46 -7.30 8.76
CA LYS A 355 20.85 -7.03 9.14
C LYS A 355 21.70 -6.75 7.89
N GLU A 356 21.71 -5.49 7.45
CA GLU A 356 22.29 -5.03 6.19
C GLU A 356 22.95 -3.66 6.42
N LYS A 357 24.10 -3.43 5.79
CA LYS A 357 24.70 -2.08 5.75
C LYS A 357 24.13 -1.33 4.57
N LEU A 358 23.22 -0.39 4.83
CA LEU A 358 22.40 0.23 3.80
C LEU A 358 23.00 1.54 3.31
N ILE A 359 22.86 1.81 2.01
CA ILE A 359 23.23 3.06 1.37
C ILE A 359 22.12 3.47 0.42
N LEU A 360 21.53 4.65 0.64
CA LEU A 360 20.69 5.35 -0.34
C LEU A 360 21.56 6.39 -1.07
N PRO A 361 22.01 6.13 -2.30
CA PRO A 361 22.87 7.05 -3.04
C PRO A 361 22.17 8.39 -3.34
N SER A 362 22.94 9.47 -3.51
CA SER A 362 22.41 10.81 -3.84
C SER A 362 21.63 10.85 -5.15
N THR A 363 21.87 9.90 -6.05
CA THR A 363 21.14 9.77 -7.31
C THR A 363 19.77 9.11 -7.16
N LYS A 364 19.42 8.56 -5.99
CA LYS A 364 18.11 7.95 -5.71
C LYS A 364 17.29 8.93 -4.85
N THR A 365 16.73 9.95 -5.49
CA THR A 365 15.94 11.00 -4.82
C THR A 365 14.48 10.58 -4.62
N ASN A 366 13.79 11.22 -3.68
CA ASN A 366 12.36 11.01 -3.39
C ASN A 366 12.00 9.53 -3.13
N VAL A 367 12.73 8.86 -2.25
CA VAL A 367 12.41 7.49 -1.84
C VAL A 367 11.70 7.51 -0.48
N SER A 368 10.64 6.73 -0.34
CA SER A 368 9.90 6.57 0.92
C SER A 368 9.97 5.14 1.42
N PHE A 369 10.35 4.93 2.67
CA PHE A 369 10.30 3.64 3.36
C PHE A 369 9.07 3.58 4.26
N ILE A 370 8.23 2.58 4.09
CA ILE A 370 7.09 2.32 4.98
C ILE A 370 7.25 0.93 5.58
N GLY A 371 7.52 0.86 6.87
CA GLY A 371 7.52 -0.42 7.59
C GLY A 371 6.11 -0.91 7.90
N GLU A 372 5.93 -2.22 7.96
CA GLU A 372 4.66 -2.86 8.32
C GLU A 372 4.27 -2.60 9.79
N ASP A 373 5.26 -2.55 10.67
CA ASP A 373 5.12 -2.30 12.11
C ASP A 373 6.44 -1.70 12.64
N VAL A 374 6.34 -0.60 13.38
CA VAL A 374 7.49 0.15 13.88
C VAL A 374 8.40 -0.68 14.77
N GLU A 375 7.87 -1.62 15.55
CA GLU A 375 8.67 -2.44 16.49
C GLU A 375 9.20 -3.72 15.86
N LYS A 376 8.62 -4.16 14.73
CA LYS A 376 8.93 -5.46 14.11
C LYS A 376 9.63 -5.34 12.76
N THR A 377 9.64 -4.16 12.14
CA THR A 377 10.40 -3.87 10.92
C THR A 377 11.68 -3.15 11.34
N ILE A 378 12.79 -3.88 11.41
CA ILE A 378 14.06 -3.41 11.99
C ILE A 378 15.16 -3.46 10.93
N LEU A 379 15.76 -2.31 10.63
CA LEU A 379 16.96 -2.19 9.80
C LEU A 379 18.16 -2.03 10.73
N THR A 380 19.13 -2.95 10.68
CA THR A 380 20.21 -3.01 11.68
C THR A 380 21.56 -3.36 11.06
N PHE A 381 22.63 -2.85 11.67
CA PHE A 381 23.99 -3.33 11.48
C PHE A 381 24.77 -3.22 12.81
N ASP A 382 26.06 -3.55 12.85
CA ASP A 382 26.83 -3.62 14.10
C ASP A 382 28.26 -3.07 13.98
N ASP A 383 28.47 -2.09 13.11
CA ASP A 383 29.76 -1.42 12.99
C ASP A 383 29.95 -0.35 14.09
N TYR A 384 31.22 -0.11 14.43
CA TYR A 384 31.64 0.85 15.45
C TYR A 384 32.99 1.47 15.06
N ALA A 385 33.29 2.67 15.55
CA ALA A 385 34.38 3.49 15.01
C ALA A 385 35.76 2.81 14.97
N SER A 386 36.15 2.10 16.03
CA SER A 386 37.44 1.41 16.12
C SER A 386 37.46 0.03 15.44
N ARG A 387 36.36 -0.38 14.79
CA ARG A 387 36.35 -1.62 14.00
C ARG A 387 37.28 -1.46 12.80
N GLN A 388 38.14 -2.44 12.59
CA GLN A 388 39.07 -2.43 11.46
C GLN A 388 38.36 -2.81 10.16
N ASN A 389 38.63 -2.05 9.11
CA ASN A 389 38.26 -2.38 7.73
C ASN A 389 39.16 -3.52 7.19
N VAL A 390 38.93 -3.94 5.95
CA VAL A 390 39.70 -5.03 5.30
C VAL A 390 41.20 -4.72 5.12
N PHE A 391 41.60 -3.46 5.28
CA PHE A 391 42.99 -3.00 5.22
C PHE A 391 43.62 -2.81 6.61
N GLY A 392 42.87 -3.08 7.70
CA GLY A 392 43.35 -2.95 9.07
C GLY A 392 43.20 -1.54 9.68
N GLU A 393 42.51 -0.62 9.00
CA GLU A 393 42.31 0.76 9.45
C GLU A 393 40.96 0.90 10.16
N GLU A 394 40.87 1.77 11.18
CA GLU A 394 39.60 2.08 11.84
C GLU A 394 38.61 2.72 10.85
N ILE A 395 37.37 2.24 10.83
CA ILE A 395 36.32 2.81 9.96
C ILE A 395 35.86 4.20 10.39
N GLY A 396 36.12 4.58 11.65
CA GLY A 396 35.72 5.85 12.25
C GLY A 396 34.21 5.97 12.49
N THR A 397 33.80 6.99 13.25
CA THR A 397 32.39 7.27 13.57
C THR A 397 31.53 7.37 12.31
N SER A 398 31.99 8.14 11.33
CA SER A 398 31.27 8.32 10.07
C SER A 398 31.09 7.01 9.30
N GLY A 399 32.05 6.09 9.37
CA GLY A 399 32.00 4.80 8.70
C GLY A 399 31.17 3.75 9.43
N SER A 400 30.79 4.00 10.69
CA SER A 400 30.06 3.02 11.53
C SER A 400 28.55 3.00 11.32
N ALA A 401 28.01 3.89 10.49
CA ALA A 401 26.57 3.97 10.27
C ALA A 401 25.98 2.67 9.70
N SER A 402 24.84 2.24 10.26
CA SER A 402 24.07 1.11 9.74
C SER A 402 23.32 1.49 8.46
N PHE A 403 22.88 2.75 8.36
CA PHE A 403 22.27 3.31 7.15
C PHE A 403 22.82 4.70 6.81
N PHE A 404 23.26 4.85 5.56
CA PHE A 404 23.66 6.13 4.96
C PHE A 404 22.57 6.66 4.03
N ILE A 405 22.08 7.86 4.30
CA ILE A 405 21.03 8.53 3.51
C ILE A 405 21.62 9.73 2.78
N TYR A 406 22.07 9.53 1.54
CA TYR A 406 22.58 10.61 0.68
C TYR A 406 21.49 11.20 -0.24
N GLY A 407 20.44 10.44 -0.54
CA GLY A 407 19.33 10.87 -1.40
C GLY A 407 18.47 11.97 -0.77
N GLU A 408 18.22 13.04 -1.53
CA GLU A 408 17.30 14.11 -1.11
C GLU A 408 15.83 13.68 -1.15
N GLY A 409 15.01 14.29 -0.30
CA GLY A 409 13.57 14.03 -0.24
C GLY A 409 13.23 12.66 0.34
N PHE A 410 14.17 12.01 1.03
CA PHE A 410 13.93 10.72 1.68
C PHE A 410 12.88 10.83 2.78
N GLU A 411 11.99 9.85 2.85
CA GLU A 411 10.99 9.75 3.92
C GLU A 411 10.99 8.35 4.51
N ALA A 412 10.75 8.24 5.81
CA ALA A 412 10.52 6.95 6.45
C ALA A 412 9.37 7.02 7.45
N GLN A 413 8.55 5.97 7.50
CA GLN A 413 7.46 5.82 8.45
C GLN A 413 7.33 4.40 8.98
N ASN A 414 6.95 4.26 10.25
CA ASN A 414 6.65 2.99 10.92
C ASN A 414 7.80 1.96 10.85
N ILE A 415 9.04 2.39 11.07
CA ILE A 415 10.22 1.53 10.95
C ILE A 415 11.28 1.84 12.01
N THR A 416 12.03 0.81 12.42
CA THR A 416 13.17 0.94 13.35
C THR A 416 14.49 0.93 12.59
N PHE A 417 15.37 1.88 12.92
CA PHE A 417 16.78 1.89 12.55
C PHE A 417 17.64 1.64 13.79
N GLU A 418 18.57 0.70 13.71
CA GLU A 418 19.36 0.26 14.85
C GLU A 418 20.85 0.14 14.48
N ASN A 419 21.72 0.52 15.42
CA ASN A 419 23.06 -0.04 15.50
C ASN A 419 23.16 -0.97 16.71
N SER A 420 23.35 -2.26 16.43
CA SER A 420 23.34 -3.35 17.41
C SER A 420 24.73 -3.66 18.00
N ALA A 421 25.75 -2.82 17.76
CA ALA A 421 27.11 -3.05 18.25
C ALA A 421 27.25 -3.00 19.79
N GLY A 422 26.28 -2.41 20.50
CA GLY A 422 26.33 -2.26 21.95
C GLY A 422 27.18 -1.07 22.42
N PRO A 423 27.60 -1.02 23.70
CA PRO A 423 28.37 0.09 24.27
C PRO A 423 29.87 -0.02 23.93
N VAL A 424 30.22 0.06 22.64
CA VAL A 424 31.57 -0.15 22.11
C VAL A 424 32.29 1.16 21.70
N GLY A 425 31.82 2.29 22.23
CA GLY A 425 32.17 3.62 21.70
C GLY A 425 31.19 4.04 20.60
N GLN A 426 31.65 4.86 19.66
CA GLN A 426 30.81 5.47 18.64
C GLN A 426 30.26 4.44 17.63
N ALA A 427 28.94 4.32 17.56
CA ALA A 427 28.26 3.34 16.72
C ALA A 427 26.95 3.93 16.17
N VAL A 428 26.98 4.41 14.92
CA VAL A 428 25.89 5.18 14.32
C VAL A 428 24.79 4.25 13.80
N ALA A 429 23.53 4.51 14.13
CA ALA A 429 22.38 3.84 13.52
C ALA A 429 22.08 4.43 12.15
N VAL A 430 21.92 5.76 12.09
CA VAL A 430 21.62 6.46 10.83
C VAL A 430 22.47 7.71 10.69
N ARG A 431 23.10 7.85 9.52
CA ARG A 431 23.75 9.07 9.07
C ARG A 431 22.97 9.66 7.90
N ILE A 432 22.64 10.95 8.01
CA ILE A 432 21.78 11.64 7.05
C ILE A 432 22.54 12.82 6.45
N ASP A 433 22.75 12.76 5.13
CA ASP A 433 23.41 13.79 4.34
C ASP A 433 22.43 14.51 3.38
N GLY A 434 21.37 13.83 2.92
CA GLY A 434 20.37 14.41 2.00
C GLY A 434 19.54 15.54 2.62
N ASP A 435 19.04 16.47 1.79
CA ASP A 435 18.14 17.56 2.19
C ASP A 435 16.65 17.14 2.13
N ARG A 436 15.80 17.83 2.88
CA ARG A 436 14.35 17.60 3.00
C ARG A 436 14.00 16.17 3.41
N VAL A 437 14.68 15.67 4.44
CA VAL A 437 14.48 14.31 4.93
C VAL A 437 13.44 14.29 6.05
N LYS A 438 12.49 13.36 6.00
CA LYS A 438 11.41 13.23 7.00
C LYS A 438 11.40 11.83 7.65
N PHE A 439 11.15 11.79 8.94
CA PHE A 439 10.89 10.55 9.69
C PHE A 439 9.61 10.71 10.51
N GLY A 440 8.68 9.78 10.38
CA GLY A 440 7.40 9.80 11.09
C GLY A 440 7.14 8.47 11.82
N ASN A 441 6.94 8.47 13.13
CA ASN A 441 6.74 7.23 13.90
C ASN A 441 7.86 6.19 13.63
N CYS A 442 9.11 6.64 13.72
CA CYS A 442 10.29 5.79 13.57
C CYS A 442 11.03 5.62 14.91
N ARG A 443 11.81 4.55 15.03
CA ARG A 443 12.69 4.33 16.18
C ARG A 443 14.15 4.38 15.76
N PHE A 444 14.99 5.01 16.57
CA PHE A 444 16.45 5.04 16.39
C PHE A 444 17.11 4.46 17.63
N LEU A 445 17.70 3.28 17.48
CA LEU A 445 18.23 2.48 18.58
C LEU A 445 19.76 2.42 18.54
N GLY A 446 20.41 2.72 19.65
CA GLY A 446 21.87 2.72 19.76
C GLY A 446 22.37 2.99 21.17
N ASN A 447 23.63 3.41 21.28
CA ASN A 447 24.27 3.85 22.51
C ASN A 447 24.95 5.20 22.30
N GLN A 448 26.27 5.22 22.12
CA GLN A 448 27.00 6.44 21.78
C GLN A 448 26.88 6.72 20.28
N ASP A 449 26.60 7.98 19.92
CA ASP A 449 26.52 8.47 18.54
C ASP A 449 25.37 7.84 17.70
N THR A 450 24.20 7.54 18.30
CA THR A 450 23.08 6.86 17.61
C THR A 450 22.63 7.53 16.30
N LEU A 451 22.36 8.84 16.31
CA LEU A 451 21.76 9.57 15.19
C LEU A 451 22.66 10.72 14.75
N TYR A 452 23.02 10.71 13.46
CA TYR A 452 23.98 11.66 12.89
C TYR A 452 23.38 12.54 11.78
N PRO A 453 22.67 13.64 12.11
CA PRO A 453 22.31 14.70 11.16
C PRO A 453 23.57 15.42 10.64
N HIS A 454 24.06 14.98 9.48
CA HIS A 454 25.40 15.29 8.96
C HIS A 454 25.39 16.13 7.66
N GLY A 455 24.30 16.22 6.91
CA GLY A 455 24.31 16.90 5.61
C GLY A 455 24.59 18.41 5.70
N LYS A 456 25.41 18.90 4.76
CA LYS A 456 25.56 20.33 4.51
C LYS A 456 24.25 20.89 3.98
N ASP A 457 23.76 22.00 4.54
CA ASP A 457 22.49 22.61 4.13
C ASP A 457 21.28 21.66 4.24
N SER A 458 21.45 20.51 4.92
CA SER A 458 20.41 19.51 5.06
C SER A 458 19.40 19.91 6.13
N ARG A 459 18.13 19.86 5.74
CA ARG A 459 16.97 20.07 6.59
C ARG A 459 16.30 18.74 6.88
N GLN A 460 16.11 18.44 8.17
CA GLN A 460 15.64 17.13 8.62
C GLN A 460 14.52 17.29 9.65
N TYR A 461 13.43 16.56 9.46
CA TYR A 461 12.26 16.62 10.35
C TYR A 461 11.93 15.23 10.91
N TYR A 462 11.83 15.15 12.23
CA TYR A 462 11.52 13.93 12.97
C TYR A 462 10.25 14.17 13.76
N LYS A 463 9.19 13.40 13.48
CA LYS A 463 7.89 13.55 14.11
C LYS A 463 7.43 12.26 14.77
N ASN A 464 7.02 12.32 16.04
CA ASN A 464 6.55 11.16 16.80
C ASN A 464 7.59 10.02 16.83
N CYS A 465 8.87 10.34 16.81
CA CYS A 465 9.94 9.34 16.81
C CYS A 465 10.37 8.98 18.23
N TYR A 466 10.91 7.78 18.38
CA TYR A 466 11.63 7.35 19.58
C TYR A 466 13.12 7.30 19.28
N ILE A 467 13.95 7.93 20.10
CA ILE A 467 15.41 7.98 19.91
C ILE A 467 16.07 7.62 21.23
N GLU A 468 16.94 6.61 21.22
CA GLU A 468 17.66 6.20 22.43
C GLU A 468 19.19 6.21 22.29
N GLY A 469 19.88 6.45 23.41
CA GLY A 469 21.33 6.39 23.47
C GLY A 469 21.91 6.82 24.82
N THR A 470 23.23 7.06 24.84
CA THR A 470 24.00 7.43 26.04
C THR A 470 24.77 8.74 25.85
N VAL A 471 25.91 8.68 25.15
CA VAL A 471 26.81 9.82 24.94
C VAL A 471 26.59 10.36 23.53
N ASP A 472 26.35 11.68 23.42
CA ASP A 472 26.26 12.41 22.15
C ASP A 472 25.31 11.76 21.14
N PHE A 473 24.24 11.12 21.60
CA PHE A 473 23.50 10.20 20.75
C PHE A 473 22.65 10.90 19.66
N ILE A 474 22.56 12.23 19.70
CA ILE A 474 22.12 13.08 18.58
C ILE A 474 23.23 14.12 18.33
N PHE A 475 24.00 13.98 17.26
CA PHE A 475 25.19 14.81 17.01
C PHE A 475 25.35 15.17 15.54
N GLY A 476 26.06 16.26 15.26
CA GLY A 476 26.28 16.75 13.90
C GLY A 476 25.85 18.20 13.69
N TRP A 477 25.67 18.60 12.43
CA TRP A 477 25.67 20.01 12.02
C TRP A 477 24.52 20.43 11.12
N SER A 478 23.64 19.51 10.75
CA SER A 478 22.43 19.82 9.97
C SER A 478 21.41 20.63 10.78
N THR A 479 20.46 21.25 10.07
CA THR A 479 19.28 21.86 10.71
C THR A 479 18.23 20.76 10.90
N ALA A 480 18.00 20.35 12.15
CA ALA A 480 17.12 19.24 12.49
C ALA A 480 16.08 19.64 13.53
N VAL A 481 14.80 19.35 13.24
CA VAL A 481 13.69 19.57 14.17
C VAL A 481 13.14 18.22 14.62
N PHE A 482 13.08 18.02 15.93
CA PHE A 482 12.47 16.89 16.60
C PHE A 482 11.17 17.34 17.23
N ASP A 483 10.05 16.80 16.78
CA ASP A 483 8.71 17.24 17.14
C ASP A 483 7.89 16.09 17.71
N SER A 484 7.43 16.25 18.95
CA SER A 484 6.62 15.26 19.65
C SER A 484 7.36 13.91 19.78
N CYS A 485 8.69 13.96 19.89
CA CYS A 485 9.54 12.78 19.99
C CYS A 485 9.75 12.35 21.44
N ARG A 486 9.97 11.05 21.65
CA ARG A 486 10.43 10.47 22.91
C ARG A 486 11.94 10.28 22.85
N ILE A 487 12.66 10.96 23.72
CA ILE A 487 14.13 10.96 23.83
C ILE A 487 14.50 10.13 25.06
N PHE A 488 15.03 8.93 24.83
CA PHE A 488 15.27 7.93 25.88
C PHE A 488 16.77 7.80 26.23
N CYS A 489 17.13 8.29 27.41
CA CYS A 489 18.50 8.29 27.91
C CYS A 489 18.81 6.99 28.66
N LYS A 490 19.72 6.16 28.13
CA LYS A 490 20.00 4.82 28.66
C LYS A 490 20.97 4.83 29.85
N GLY A 491 21.79 5.87 29.97
CA GLY A 491 22.81 6.02 31.01
C GLY A 491 23.33 7.46 31.09
N ASP A 492 24.37 7.68 31.90
CA ASP A 492 25.08 8.96 32.01
C ASP A 492 25.60 9.42 30.64
N GLY A 493 25.52 10.71 30.35
CA GLY A 493 25.95 11.26 29.08
C GLY A 493 25.26 12.55 28.66
N TYR A 494 25.08 12.70 27.36
CA TYR A 494 24.67 13.94 26.70
C TYR A 494 23.67 13.60 25.61
N ILE A 495 22.53 14.29 25.61
CA ILE A 495 21.52 14.09 24.54
C ILE A 495 22.07 14.60 23.21
N THR A 496 22.64 15.80 23.22
CA THR A 496 23.13 16.43 21.98
C THR A 496 24.61 16.77 21.98
N ALA A 497 25.24 16.62 20.81
CA ALA A 497 26.55 17.18 20.51
C ALA A 497 26.53 17.91 19.16
N ALA A 498 25.94 19.10 19.15
CA ALA A 498 25.83 19.91 17.94
C ALA A 498 27.19 20.49 17.51
N SER A 499 27.39 20.59 16.20
CA SER A 499 28.53 21.20 15.53
C SER A 499 28.09 22.19 14.44
N THR A 500 26.97 22.86 14.67
CA THR A 500 26.37 23.87 13.79
C THR A 500 27.40 24.93 13.38
N GLU A 501 27.46 25.24 12.08
CA GLU A 501 28.36 26.28 11.57
C GLU A 501 27.88 27.69 11.97
N GLU A 502 28.81 28.64 12.05
CA GLU A 502 28.54 30.04 12.42
C GLU A 502 27.40 30.65 11.59
N GLN A 503 27.43 30.44 10.27
CA GLN A 503 26.49 31.02 9.31
C GLN A 503 25.10 30.38 9.35
N LYS A 504 24.90 29.29 10.10
CA LYS A 504 23.62 28.59 10.17
C LYS A 504 22.75 29.19 11.27
N PRO A 505 21.54 29.69 10.95
CA PRO A 505 20.66 30.29 11.96
C PRO A 505 20.13 29.26 12.95
N TYR A 506 19.97 28.01 12.53
CA TYR A 506 19.39 26.93 13.33
C TYR A 506 20.25 25.66 13.27
N GLY A 507 20.42 25.02 14.42
CA GLY A 507 20.99 23.68 14.56
C GLY A 507 19.91 22.68 14.91
N PHE A 508 19.94 22.15 16.13
CA PHE A 508 18.92 21.22 16.62
C PHE A 508 17.82 21.94 17.39
N VAL A 509 16.56 21.62 17.09
CA VAL A 509 15.38 22.17 17.76
C VAL A 509 14.49 21.02 18.20
N PHE A 510 14.28 20.88 19.49
CA PHE A 510 13.34 19.93 20.09
C PHE A 510 12.08 20.68 20.47
N ARG A 511 10.92 20.18 20.05
CA ARG A 511 9.62 20.78 20.36
C ARG A 511 8.63 19.72 20.82
N ASN A 512 7.92 19.99 21.92
CA ASN A 512 6.92 19.07 22.47
C ASN A 512 7.47 17.65 22.76
N CYS A 513 8.78 17.52 23.01
CA CYS A 513 9.41 16.23 23.23
C CYS A 513 9.33 15.80 24.69
N LEU A 514 9.34 14.48 24.92
CA LEU A 514 9.49 13.88 26.25
C LEU A 514 10.92 13.36 26.41
N VAL A 515 11.65 13.89 27.38
CA VAL A 515 12.99 13.42 27.76
C VAL A 515 12.88 12.56 29.02
N GLU A 516 13.13 11.26 28.85
CA GLU A 516 13.05 10.27 29.91
C GLU A 516 14.10 9.18 29.71
N GLY A 517 14.12 8.12 30.51
CA GLY A 517 15.11 7.06 30.34
C GLY A 517 15.35 6.21 31.57
N SER A 518 16.29 5.29 31.43
CA SER A 518 16.83 4.47 32.53
C SER A 518 18.10 5.05 33.15
N ALA A 519 18.58 6.20 32.67
CA ALA A 519 19.72 6.91 33.25
C ALA A 519 19.43 7.33 34.70
N PRO A 520 20.42 7.31 35.61
CA PRO A 520 20.26 7.81 36.97
C PRO A 520 19.76 9.26 37.01
N GLU A 521 19.07 9.64 38.09
CA GLU A 521 18.70 11.04 38.33
C GLU A 521 19.94 11.95 38.30
N HIS A 522 19.79 13.14 37.72
CA HIS A 522 20.87 14.13 37.61
C HIS A 522 22.17 13.63 36.97
N SER A 523 22.08 12.70 36.02
CA SER A 523 23.25 12.19 35.29
C SER A 523 23.41 12.79 33.90
N VAL A 524 22.33 13.22 33.24
CA VAL A 524 22.37 13.57 31.81
C VAL A 524 22.36 15.09 31.59
N TYR A 525 23.14 15.55 30.62
CA TYR A 525 23.06 16.91 30.09
C TYR A 525 22.18 16.95 28.81
N LEU A 526 21.46 18.04 28.60
CA LEU A 526 20.73 18.34 27.36
C LEU A 526 21.67 18.43 26.15
N GLY A 527 22.92 18.86 26.36
CA GLY A 527 23.92 18.85 25.32
C GLY A 527 25.27 19.47 25.66
N ARG A 528 26.18 19.37 24.71
CA ARG A 528 27.51 19.98 24.74
C ARG A 528 28.00 20.41 23.34
N PRO A 529 28.69 21.55 23.20
CA PRO A 529 29.08 22.08 21.90
C PRO A 529 30.29 21.30 21.35
N TRP A 530 30.08 20.41 20.38
CA TRP A 530 31.18 19.68 19.74
C TRP A 530 32.12 20.65 19.00
N ARG A 531 31.56 21.68 18.35
CA ARG A 531 32.29 22.78 17.70
C ARG A 531 31.81 24.14 18.24
N PRO A 532 32.60 25.22 18.04
CA PRO A 532 32.12 26.59 18.26
C PRO A 532 30.83 26.85 17.46
N PHE A 533 29.98 27.77 17.95
CA PHE A 533 28.70 28.13 17.33
C PHE A 533 27.62 27.05 17.27
N ALA A 534 27.81 25.92 17.97
CA ALA A 534 26.81 24.87 18.12
C ALA A 534 25.48 25.45 18.65
N LYS A 535 24.37 25.06 18.03
CA LYS A 535 23.03 25.55 18.41
C LYS A 535 22.10 24.38 18.73
N THR A 536 21.52 24.41 19.93
CA THR A 536 20.53 23.43 20.40
C THR A 536 19.44 24.16 21.18
N VAL A 537 18.18 23.89 20.88
CA VAL A 537 17.03 24.55 21.53
C VAL A 537 15.99 23.51 21.95
N PHE A 538 15.48 23.61 23.18
CA PHE A 538 14.35 22.80 23.68
C PHE A 538 13.15 23.71 23.97
N LEU A 539 12.02 23.46 23.30
CA LEU A 539 10.80 24.25 23.36
C LEU A 539 9.65 23.37 23.83
N GLU A 540 9.00 23.71 24.94
CA GLU A 540 7.79 23.04 25.41
C GLU A 540 7.98 21.53 25.63
N CYS A 541 9.19 21.12 26.02
CA CYS A 541 9.55 19.74 26.28
C CYS A 541 9.30 19.39 27.76
N GLU A 542 8.96 18.13 28.02
CA GLU A 542 8.95 17.57 29.37
C GLU A 542 10.32 16.94 29.68
N LEU A 543 11.00 17.45 30.71
CA LEU A 543 12.33 17.02 31.11
C LEU A 543 12.27 16.17 32.38
N GLY A 544 12.63 14.89 32.28
CA GLY A 544 12.69 13.96 33.42
C GLY A 544 13.80 14.26 34.42
N ALA A 545 13.74 13.64 35.60
CA ALA A 545 14.65 13.90 36.73
C ALA A 545 16.11 13.50 36.46
N LEU A 546 16.36 12.71 35.41
CA LEU A 546 17.68 12.38 34.90
C LEU A 546 18.47 13.60 34.42
N VAL A 547 17.80 14.70 34.07
CA VAL A 547 18.48 15.91 33.58
C VAL A 547 19.15 16.64 34.74
N ARG A 548 20.41 17.00 34.55
CA ARG A 548 21.21 17.81 35.48
C ARG A 548 20.65 19.22 35.63
N ALA A 549 20.79 19.80 36.83
CA ALA A 549 20.30 21.15 37.12
C ALA A 549 21.00 22.21 36.25
N GLU A 550 22.30 22.03 35.98
CA GLU A 550 23.13 22.85 35.10
C GLU A 550 22.62 22.85 33.65
N GLY A 551 21.93 21.77 33.24
CA GLY A 551 21.35 21.56 31.91
C GLY A 551 22.37 21.25 30.82
N TRP A 552 23.46 22.02 30.75
CA TRP A 552 24.40 22.01 29.62
C TRP A 552 25.86 21.90 30.09
N HIS A 553 26.70 21.33 29.23
CA HIS A 553 28.13 21.20 29.50
C HIS A 553 28.95 21.86 28.39
N ASN A 554 29.98 22.63 28.73
CA ASN A 554 30.75 23.46 27.78
C ASN A 554 31.84 22.71 26.99
N TRP A 555 31.82 21.38 26.98
CA TRP A 555 32.89 20.54 26.40
C TRP A 555 34.26 20.73 27.08
N GLN A 556 34.31 21.15 28.35
CA GLN A 556 35.56 21.52 29.04
C GLN A 556 36.31 22.66 28.35
N ASP A 557 35.58 23.53 27.65
CA ASP A 557 36.13 24.64 26.88
C ASP A 557 35.29 25.91 27.09
N PRO A 558 35.69 26.78 28.04
CA PRO A 558 34.98 28.03 28.32
C PRO A 558 34.89 28.99 27.12
N GLU A 559 35.75 28.86 26.09
CA GLU A 559 35.64 29.70 24.91
C GLU A 559 34.39 29.38 24.08
N LYS A 560 33.88 28.14 24.16
CA LYS A 560 32.64 27.76 23.48
C LYS A 560 31.40 28.41 24.09
N GLU A 561 31.44 28.78 25.36
CA GLU A 561 30.34 29.50 26.03
C GLU A 561 30.05 30.85 25.38
N LYS A 562 31.07 31.47 24.75
CA LYS A 562 30.93 32.77 24.07
C LYS A 562 30.23 32.69 22.72
N THR A 563 30.15 31.50 22.12
CA THR A 563 29.72 31.32 20.72
C THR A 563 28.57 30.34 20.55
N ALA A 564 28.48 29.31 21.41
CA ALA A 564 27.37 28.36 21.39
C ALA A 564 26.04 29.06 21.74
N TYR A 565 24.95 28.58 21.15
CA TYR A 565 23.61 29.10 21.40
C TYR A 565 22.70 27.97 21.90
N TYR A 566 22.66 27.78 23.22
CA TYR A 566 21.85 26.76 23.87
C TYR A 566 20.69 27.41 24.61
N ALA A 567 19.47 27.01 24.28
CA ALA A 567 18.29 27.71 24.73
C ALA A 567 17.13 26.79 25.13
N GLU A 568 16.31 27.30 26.05
CA GLU A 568 15.11 26.63 26.55
C GLU A 568 13.92 27.59 26.55
N TYR A 569 12.73 27.08 26.28
CA TYR A 569 11.48 27.83 26.41
C TYR A 569 10.36 26.95 26.95
N ASN A 570 9.71 27.41 28.02
CA ASN A 570 8.47 26.82 28.55
C ASN A 570 8.50 25.28 28.68
N ASN A 571 9.67 24.73 29.03
CA ASN A 571 9.80 23.31 29.34
C ASN A 571 9.12 23.02 30.68
N SER A 572 8.91 21.74 30.99
CA SER A 572 8.29 21.28 32.22
C SER A 572 8.99 20.04 32.78
N GLY A 573 8.48 19.48 33.88
CA GLY A 573 9.03 18.29 34.51
C GLY A 573 10.19 18.56 35.49
N PRO A 574 10.59 17.57 36.29
CA PRO A 574 11.57 17.73 37.37
C PRO A 574 13.00 18.07 36.91
N GLY A 575 13.34 17.81 35.63
CA GLY A 575 14.60 18.18 35.01
C GLY A 575 14.69 19.64 34.56
N TYR A 576 13.56 20.35 34.52
CA TYR A 576 13.51 21.77 34.16
C TYR A 576 13.73 22.65 35.39
N GLN A 577 14.95 23.20 35.52
CA GLN A 577 15.37 24.08 36.62
C GLN A 577 16.06 25.32 36.01
N PRO A 578 15.32 26.22 35.35
CA PRO A 578 15.90 27.31 34.55
C PRO A 578 16.79 28.25 35.38
N GLU A 579 16.44 28.49 36.64
CA GLU A 579 17.23 29.29 37.58
C GLU A 579 18.58 28.68 38.00
N LYS A 580 18.83 27.39 37.71
CA LYS A 580 20.09 26.70 38.02
C LYS A 580 20.93 26.39 36.77
N ARG A 581 20.48 26.80 35.59
CA ARG A 581 21.22 26.58 34.35
C ARG A 581 22.56 27.31 34.37
N VAL A 582 23.52 26.79 33.62
CA VAL A 582 24.78 27.49 33.36
C VAL A 582 24.50 28.90 32.80
N GLY A 583 25.30 29.88 33.23
CA GLY A 583 25.03 31.31 32.94
C GLY A 583 25.11 31.72 31.46
N TRP A 584 25.61 30.85 30.59
CA TRP A 584 25.67 31.04 29.14
C TRP A 584 24.49 30.40 28.39
N ALA A 585 23.59 29.70 29.08
CA ALA A 585 22.35 29.22 28.50
C ALA A 585 21.31 30.35 28.41
N HIS A 586 20.41 30.27 27.43
CA HIS A 586 19.37 31.26 27.19
C HIS A 586 18.00 30.72 27.57
N ILE A 587 17.23 31.51 28.33
CA ILE A 587 15.79 31.27 28.51
C ILE A 587 15.05 32.23 27.58
N LEU A 588 14.38 31.69 26.57
CA LEU A 588 13.73 32.50 25.54
C LEU A 588 12.45 33.15 26.07
N SER A 589 12.09 34.29 25.48
CA SER A 589 10.78 34.91 25.61
C SER A 589 9.81 34.42 24.53
N ALA A 590 8.50 34.61 24.74
CA ALA A 590 7.47 34.23 23.78
C ALA A 590 7.69 34.84 22.37
N ALA A 591 8.13 36.10 22.30
CA ALA A 591 8.43 36.78 21.03
C ALA A 591 9.62 36.15 20.29
N GLU A 592 10.59 35.60 21.01
CA GLU A 592 11.75 34.96 20.37
C GLU A 592 11.38 33.60 19.79
N VAL A 593 10.40 32.91 20.39
CA VAL A 593 9.89 31.61 19.95
C VAL A 593 9.14 31.69 18.62
N GLU A 594 8.58 32.84 18.27
CA GLU A 594 7.95 33.06 16.95
C GLU A 594 8.93 32.80 15.79
N ARG A 595 10.25 32.96 16.03
CA ARG A 595 11.30 32.64 15.06
C ARG A 595 11.55 31.14 14.88
N TYR A 596 10.93 30.29 15.71
CA TYR A 596 11.08 28.83 15.68
C TYR A 596 9.86 28.12 15.08
N SER A 597 9.12 28.78 14.17
CA SER A 597 8.16 28.09 13.30
C SER A 597 8.89 27.17 12.30
N LEU A 598 8.24 26.08 11.86
CA LEU A 598 8.87 25.16 10.89
C LEU A 598 9.27 25.87 9.60
N GLU A 599 8.41 26.76 9.10
CA GLU A 599 8.63 27.53 7.89
C GLU A 599 9.88 28.44 8.00
N VAL A 600 10.09 29.06 9.16
CA VAL A 600 11.27 29.90 9.40
C VAL A 600 12.53 29.05 9.57
N ILE A 601 12.48 27.98 10.38
CA ILE A 601 13.63 27.12 10.64
C ILE A 601 14.17 26.51 9.34
N PHE A 602 13.26 26.03 8.49
CA PHE A 602 13.61 25.34 7.25
C PHE A 602 13.65 26.22 6.01
N GLY A 603 13.51 27.55 6.16
CA GLY A 603 13.62 28.50 5.06
C GLY A 603 12.59 28.27 3.94
N GLY A 604 11.32 28.14 4.31
CA GLY A 604 10.18 28.00 3.39
C GLY A 604 9.73 26.56 3.09
N TRP A 605 10.43 25.54 3.60
CA TRP A 605 9.96 24.16 3.55
C TRP A 605 9.12 23.84 4.79
N ASN A 606 7.87 23.39 4.61
CA ASN A 606 7.01 22.98 5.71
C ASN A 606 6.68 21.48 5.63
N PRO A 607 7.42 20.62 6.35
CA PRO A 607 7.24 19.16 6.28
C PRO A 607 5.96 18.64 6.95
N ALA A 608 5.14 19.51 7.56
CA ALA A 608 3.85 19.12 8.14
C ALA A 608 2.68 19.19 7.14
N ILE A 609 2.89 19.80 5.97
CA ILE A 609 1.86 20.03 4.93
C ILE A 609 2.32 19.48 3.57
N ASP A 610 3.63 19.57 3.30
CA ASP A 610 4.31 18.86 2.21
C ASP A 610 4.48 17.37 2.56
#